data_AF-A4JPL2-F1
#
_entry.id   AF-A4JPL2-F1
#
_cell.length_a   1.000
_cell.length_b   1.000
_cell.length_c   1.000
_cell.angle_alpha   90.00
_cell.angle_beta   90.00
_cell.angle_gamma   90.00
#
_symmetry.space_group_name_H-M   'P 1'
#
loop_
_entity.id
_entity.type
_entity.pdbx_description
1 polymer ?
#
loop_
_entity_poly.entity_id
_entity_poly.type
_entity_poly.pdbx_seq_one_letter_code
_entity_poly.pdbx_strand_id
1 'polypeptide(L)'
;MQGRSGMLHLIIDSAEIFPFIKLKTFLVTDYAGFFIAGAACFLIRAHGLSRSRVVLLCASWALSLYHEFQLLPSFSEHFRLDLSPVVIGIVMTSFFVVLLGLALRRTPILHGSRWAWFGAVSYPLYLIHQNVGYMLFNLTDATANSDVLFWSVIAAAIAFALMVHVAVEKPLARPLRSGIVLGLDALHNWALTAQRSRMRQ
;
A
#
# COMPACT_ATOMS: atom_id res chain seq x y z
N MET A 1 -35.02 -8.85 -37.38
CA MET A 1 -35.05 -8.42 -35.96
C MET A 1 -33.79 -8.85 -35.19
N GLN A 2 -32.60 -8.85 -35.83
CA GLN A 2 -31.34 -9.34 -35.23
C GLN A 2 -30.50 -8.22 -34.57
N GLY A 3 -30.77 -6.94 -34.85
CA GLY A 3 -29.94 -5.81 -34.42
C GLY A 3 -30.24 -5.22 -33.02
N ARG A 4 -31.45 -5.42 -32.49
CA ARG A 4 -31.83 -4.90 -31.14
C ARG A 4 -31.27 -5.72 -29.99
N SER A 5 -31.00 -7.02 -30.20
CA SER A 5 -30.43 -7.90 -29.17
C SER A 5 -28.96 -7.54 -28.88
N GLY A 6 -28.15 -7.30 -29.92
CA GLY A 6 -26.73 -6.94 -29.77
C GLY A 6 -26.50 -5.61 -29.07
N MET A 7 -27.37 -4.62 -29.28
CA MET A 7 -27.27 -3.31 -28.64
C MET A 7 -27.67 -3.34 -27.16
N LEU A 8 -28.63 -4.19 -26.78
CA LEU A 8 -29.01 -4.41 -25.38
C LEU A 8 -27.92 -5.16 -24.61
N HIS A 9 -27.26 -6.15 -25.23
CA HIS A 9 -26.10 -6.81 -24.63
C HIS A 9 -24.93 -5.84 -24.39
N LEU A 10 -24.61 -4.97 -25.36
CA LEU A 10 -23.57 -3.94 -25.22
C LEU A 10 -23.86 -2.94 -24.09
N ILE A 11 -25.13 -2.54 -23.92
CA ILE A 11 -25.54 -1.60 -22.86
C ILE A 11 -25.52 -2.28 -21.49
N ILE A 12 -25.99 -3.53 -21.39
CA ILE A 12 -25.97 -4.31 -20.14
C ILE A 12 -24.52 -4.61 -19.73
N ASP A 13 -23.67 -5.03 -20.67
CA ASP A 13 -22.24 -5.25 -20.42
C ASP A 13 -21.57 -3.96 -19.95
N SER A 14 -21.83 -2.82 -20.61
CA SER A 14 -21.28 -1.54 -20.16
C SER A 14 -21.73 -1.17 -18.75
N ALA A 15 -23.02 -1.38 -18.41
CA ALA A 15 -23.60 -1.03 -17.11
C ALA A 15 -23.13 -1.94 -15.95
N GLU A 16 -22.76 -3.18 -16.23
CA GLU A 16 -22.17 -4.14 -15.27
C GLU A 16 -20.66 -3.92 -15.09
N ILE A 17 -19.97 -3.49 -16.16
CA ILE A 17 -18.54 -3.20 -16.17
C ILE A 17 -18.21 -1.95 -15.33
N PHE A 18 -19.05 -0.90 -15.37
CA PHE A 18 -18.83 0.33 -14.59
C PHE A 18 -18.78 0.13 -13.05
N PRO A 19 -19.73 -0.57 -12.40
CA PRO A 19 -19.67 -0.82 -10.96
C PRO A 19 -18.55 -1.78 -10.59
N PHE A 20 -18.25 -2.78 -11.43
CA PHE A 20 -17.13 -3.69 -11.18
C PHE A 20 -15.78 -2.97 -11.22
N ILE A 21 -15.55 -2.10 -12.20
CA ILE A 21 -14.33 -1.27 -12.29
C ILE A 21 -14.23 -0.33 -11.08
N LYS A 22 -15.33 0.35 -10.72
CA LYS A 22 -15.33 1.23 -9.53
C LYS A 22 -15.06 0.45 -8.25
N LEU A 23 -15.59 -0.75 -8.11
CA LEU A 23 -15.36 -1.60 -6.94
C LEU A 23 -13.91 -2.11 -6.90
N LYS A 24 -13.35 -2.51 -8.06
CA LYS A 24 -11.95 -2.93 -8.22
C LYS A 24 -10.98 -1.82 -7.81
N THR A 25 -11.23 -0.60 -8.26
CA THR A 25 -10.47 0.60 -7.87
C THR A 25 -10.68 0.96 -6.41
N PHE A 26 -11.91 0.85 -5.89
CA PHE A 26 -12.23 1.18 -4.50
C PHE A 26 -11.65 0.19 -3.49
N LEU A 27 -11.69 -1.11 -3.79
CA LEU A 27 -11.06 -2.17 -2.98
C LEU A 27 -9.57 -2.32 -3.26
N VAL A 28 -9.02 -1.55 -4.22
CA VAL A 28 -7.59 -1.58 -4.58
C VAL A 28 -7.14 -3.02 -4.86
N THR A 29 -7.98 -3.81 -5.51
CA THR A 29 -7.79 -5.28 -5.60
C THR A 29 -6.54 -5.66 -6.39
N ASP A 30 -6.10 -4.79 -7.30
CA ASP A 30 -4.87 -4.99 -8.07
C ASP A 30 -3.62 -5.07 -7.17
N TYR A 31 -3.68 -4.53 -5.95
CA TYR A 31 -2.60 -4.57 -4.97
C TYR A 31 -2.95 -5.39 -3.72
N ALA A 32 -4.10 -6.08 -3.71
CA ALA A 32 -4.56 -6.87 -2.58
C ALA A 32 -3.58 -8.00 -2.23
N GLY A 33 -2.89 -8.57 -3.23
CA GLY A 33 -1.86 -9.59 -3.02
C GLY A 33 -0.76 -9.10 -2.07
N PHE A 34 -0.25 -7.88 -2.26
CA PHE A 34 0.78 -7.31 -1.38
C PHE A 34 0.24 -7.03 0.04
N PHE A 35 -1.01 -6.61 0.16
CA PHE A 35 -1.64 -6.39 1.47
C PHE A 35 -1.80 -7.70 2.24
N ILE A 36 -2.29 -8.75 1.58
CA ILE A 36 -2.43 -10.10 2.15
C ILE A 36 -1.07 -10.65 2.55
N ALA A 37 -0.03 -10.46 1.72
CA ALA A 37 1.33 -10.86 2.04
C ALA A 37 1.84 -10.19 3.33
N GLY A 38 1.61 -8.88 3.47
CA GLY A 38 1.95 -8.12 4.68
C GLY A 38 1.22 -8.65 5.92
N ALA A 39 -0.09 -8.88 5.81
CA ALA A 39 -0.90 -9.45 6.89
C ALA A 39 -0.45 -10.88 7.26
N ALA A 40 -0.14 -11.72 6.27
CA ALA A 40 0.38 -13.07 6.48
C ALA A 40 1.73 -13.04 7.21
N CYS A 41 2.66 -12.17 6.80
CA CYS A 41 3.94 -11.96 7.46
C CYS A 41 3.76 -11.45 8.91
N PHE A 42 2.82 -10.54 9.15
CA PHE A 42 2.49 -10.11 10.52
C PHE A 42 1.99 -11.28 11.38
N LEU A 43 1.07 -12.11 10.86
CA LEU A 43 0.56 -13.30 11.57
C LEU A 43 1.67 -14.32 11.82
N ILE A 44 2.59 -14.51 10.87
CA ILE A 44 3.77 -15.38 11.04
C ILE A 44 4.66 -14.83 12.16
N ARG A 45 4.87 -13.51 12.19
CA ARG A 45 5.67 -12.86 13.23
C ARG A 45 5.02 -12.89 14.61
N ALA A 46 3.70 -12.82 14.69
CA ALA A 46 2.94 -12.79 15.94
C ALA A 46 2.73 -14.19 16.53
N HIS A 47 2.45 -15.18 15.69
CA HIS A 47 1.97 -16.49 16.11
C HIS A 47 2.77 -17.67 15.53
N GLY A 48 3.90 -17.43 14.87
CA GLY A 48 4.78 -18.46 14.28
C GLY A 48 4.36 -18.94 12.88
N LEU A 49 5.08 -19.92 12.32
CA LEU A 49 4.69 -20.52 11.05
C LEU A 49 3.49 -21.45 11.25
N SER A 50 2.57 -21.41 10.29
CA SER A 50 1.46 -22.35 10.16
C SER A 50 1.28 -22.67 8.68
N ARG A 51 0.84 -23.89 8.36
CA ARG A 51 0.54 -24.31 6.98
C ARG A 51 -0.43 -23.35 6.30
N SER A 52 -1.46 -22.88 7.02
CA SER A 52 -2.42 -21.92 6.45
C SER A 52 -1.79 -20.56 6.12
N ARG A 53 -0.86 -20.07 6.95
CA ARG A 53 -0.18 -18.79 6.75
C ARG A 53 0.82 -18.84 5.60
N VAL A 54 1.52 -19.96 5.45
CA VAL A 54 2.43 -20.17 4.31
C VAL A 54 1.63 -20.29 3.02
N VAL A 55 0.53 -21.05 3.01
CA VAL A 55 -0.37 -21.12 1.84
C VAL A 55 -0.92 -19.75 1.48
N LEU A 56 -1.35 -18.96 2.47
CA LEU A 56 -1.82 -17.59 2.24
C LEU A 56 -0.73 -16.70 1.61
N LEU A 57 0.50 -16.77 2.13
CA LEU A 57 1.63 -16.03 1.59
C LEU A 57 1.96 -16.46 0.16
N CYS A 58 2.06 -17.77 -0.11
CA CYS A 58 2.32 -18.30 -1.45
C CYS A 58 1.22 -17.95 -2.45
N ALA A 59 -0.04 -18.03 -2.05
CA ALA A 59 -1.17 -17.63 -2.89
C ALA A 59 -1.13 -16.14 -3.21
N SER A 60 -0.83 -15.31 -2.21
CA SER A 60 -0.70 -13.86 -2.41
C SER A 60 0.49 -13.49 -3.31
N TRP A 61 1.60 -14.23 -3.23
CA TRP A 61 2.76 -14.08 -4.11
C TRP A 61 2.42 -14.45 -5.56
N ALA A 62 1.81 -15.62 -5.77
CA ALA A 62 1.41 -16.08 -7.11
C ALA A 62 0.40 -15.11 -7.74
N LEU A 63 -0.57 -14.63 -6.96
CA LEU A 63 -1.54 -13.65 -7.43
C LEU A 63 -0.86 -12.32 -7.81
N SER A 64 0.08 -11.84 -7.00
CA SER A 64 0.80 -10.59 -7.28
C SER A 64 1.64 -10.68 -8.56
N LEU A 65 2.35 -11.80 -8.76
CA LEU A 65 3.11 -12.05 -9.99
C LEU A 65 2.20 -12.14 -11.22
N TYR A 66 1.06 -12.82 -11.09
CA TYR A 66 0.10 -12.93 -12.18
C TYR A 66 -0.42 -11.54 -12.61
N HIS A 67 -0.79 -10.70 -11.65
CA HIS A 67 -1.22 -9.33 -11.93
C HIS A 67 -0.13 -8.51 -12.60
N GLU A 68 1.12 -8.59 -12.12
CA GLU A 68 2.23 -7.83 -12.68
C GLU A 68 2.56 -8.26 -14.12
N PHE A 69 2.56 -9.56 -14.41
CA PHE A 69 2.80 -10.07 -15.77
C PHE A 69 1.69 -9.70 -16.76
N GLN A 70 0.45 -9.53 -16.30
CA GLN A 70 -0.64 -9.04 -17.14
C GLN A 70 -0.52 -7.55 -17.46
N LEU A 71 0.06 -6.75 -16.55
CA LEU A 71 0.30 -5.33 -16.77
C LEU A 71 1.52 -5.06 -17.64
N LEU A 72 2.48 -5.99 -17.66
CA LEU A 72 3.77 -5.83 -18.30
C LEU A 72 3.74 -5.37 -19.77
N PRO A 73 2.87 -5.92 -20.65
CA PRO A 73 2.81 -5.46 -22.04
C PRO A 73 2.41 -3.99 -22.17
N SER A 74 1.48 -3.54 -21.32
CA SER A 74 1.01 -2.15 -21.31
C SER A 74 2.10 -1.19 -20.82
N PHE A 75 2.89 -1.61 -19.82
CA PHE A 75 4.03 -0.83 -19.31
C PHE A 75 5.18 -0.76 -20.33
N SER A 76 5.52 -1.87 -20.97
CA SER A 76 6.57 -1.92 -21.99
C SER A 76 6.28 -0.94 -23.14
N GLU A 77 5.02 -0.90 -23.60
CA GLU A 77 4.58 0.01 -24.65
C GLU A 77 4.60 1.48 -24.20
N HIS A 78 4.12 1.77 -22.98
CA HIS A 78 4.04 3.12 -22.45
C HIS A 78 5.43 3.75 -22.21
N PHE A 79 6.37 2.97 -21.68
CA PHE A 79 7.71 3.44 -21.32
C PHE A 79 8.76 3.21 -22.42
N ARG A 80 8.41 2.53 -23.52
CA ARG A 80 9.32 2.15 -24.63
C ARG A 80 10.60 1.45 -24.14
N LEU A 81 10.46 0.62 -23.11
CA LEU A 81 11.54 -0.12 -22.48
C LEU A 81 11.19 -1.61 -22.52
N ASP A 82 12.10 -2.43 -23.03
CA ASP A 82 11.95 -3.88 -23.03
C ASP A 82 12.13 -4.43 -21.61
N LEU A 83 11.04 -4.41 -20.84
CA LEU A 83 11.00 -4.94 -19.49
C LEU A 83 11.01 -6.48 -19.52
N SER A 84 12.07 -7.08 -18.98
CA SER A 84 12.17 -8.54 -18.88
C SER A 84 11.23 -9.10 -17.80
N PRO A 85 10.29 -10.02 -18.14
CA PRO A 85 9.43 -10.66 -17.15
C PRO A 85 10.22 -11.41 -16.07
N VAL A 86 11.39 -11.95 -16.44
CA VAL A 86 12.27 -12.69 -15.53
C VAL A 86 12.83 -11.76 -14.46
N VAL A 87 13.32 -10.58 -14.85
CA VAL A 87 13.89 -9.61 -13.89
C VAL A 87 12.82 -9.17 -12.89
N ILE A 88 11.61 -8.86 -13.37
CA ILE A 88 10.50 -8.45 -12.52
C ILE A 88 10.09 -9.57 -11.57
N GLY A 89 9.98 -10.81 -12.06
CA GLY A 89 9.69 -11.97 -11.24
C GLY A 89 10.73 -12.18 -10.14
N ILE A 90 12.02 -12.02 -10.44
CA ILE A 90 13.12 -12.11 -9.48
C ILE A 90 13.00 -11.00 -8.43
N VAL A 91 12.86 -9.75 -8.86
CA VAL A 91 12.76 -8.59 -7.95
C VAL A 91 11.55 -8.75 -7.03
N MET A 92 10.37 -9.05 -7.56
CA MET A 92 9.15 -9.25 -6.77
C MET A 92 9.29 -10.41 -5.79
N THR A 93 9.84 -11.55 -6.22
CA THR A 93 10.07 -12.69 -5.34
C THR A 93 11.07 -12.35 -4.23
N SER A 94 12.12 -11.58 -4.54
CA SER A 94 13.10 -11.14 -3.55
C SER A 94 12.46 -10.33 -2.43
N PHE A 95 11.49 -9.46 -2.74
CA PHE A 95 10.74 -8.71 -1.72
C PHE A 95 9.95 -9.64 -0.79
N PHE A 96 9.25 -10.64 -1.35
CA PHE A 96 8.51 -11.62 -0.54
C PHE A 96 9.43 -12.44 0.36
N VAL A 97 10.58 -12.87 -0.16
CA VAL A 97 11.60 -13.60 0.62
C VAL A 97 12.15 -12.75 1.75
N VAL A 98 12.47 -11.47 1.49
CA VAL A 98 12.92 -10.52 2.50
C VAL A 98 11.85 -10.33 3.57
N LEU A 99 10.58 -10.08 3.20
CA LEU A 99 9.47 -9.92 4.13
C LEU A 99 9.23 -11.17 4.98
N LEU A 100 9.37 -12.36 4.40
CA LEU A 100 9.28 -13.61 5.16
C LEU A 100 10.46 -13.74 6.13
N GLY A 101 11.69 -13.47 5.68
CA GLY A 101 12.88 -13.46 6.54
C GLY A 101 12.74 -12.52 7.73
N LEU A 102 12.17 -11.33 7.51
CA LEU A 102 11.82 -10.34 8.53
C LEU A 102 10.76 -10.87 9.52
N ALA A 103 9.74 -11.56 9.01
CA ALA A 103 8.66 -12.13 9.82
C ALA A 103 9.14 -13.25 10.76
N LEU A 104 10.16 -14.01 10.36
CA LEU A 104 10.70 -15.16 11.10
C LEU A 104 11.49 -14.78 12.37
N ARG A 105 11.62 -13.48 12.69
CA ARG A 105 12.34 -12.94 13.87
C ARG A 105 13.79 -13.43 14.01
N ARG A 106 14.40 -13.91 12.93
CA ARG A 106 15.81 -14.33 12.91
C ARG A 106 16.78 -13.14 12.93
N THR A 107 16.26 -11.92 12.81
CA THR A 107 17.02 -10.66 12.76
C THR A 107 16.75 -9.81 14.02
N PRO A 108 17.42 -10.09 15.15
CA PRO A 108 17.25 -9.31 16.39
C PRO A 108 17.61 -7.82 16.22
N ILE A 109 18.36 -7.48 15.18
CA ILE A 109 18.81 -6.13 14.80
C ILE A 109 17.63 -5.17 14.55
N LEU A 110 16.45 -5.68 14.18
CA LEU A 110 15.31 -4.88 13.73
C LEU A 110 14.32 -4.52 14.85
N HIS A 111 14.63 -4.87 16.09
CA HIS A 111 13.79 -4.59 17.26
C HIS A 111 14.07 -3.21 17.91
N GLY A 112 15.04 -2.45 17.38
CA GLY A 112 15.43 -1.16 17.94
C GLY A 112 14.47 -0.01 17.60
N SER A 113 14.34 0.96 18.52
CA SER A 113 13.55 2.20 18.34
C SER A 113 13.93 2.99 17.08
N ARG A 114 15.15 2.83 16.57
CA ARG A 114 15.62 3.43 15.31
C ARG A 114 14.79 3.00 14.09
N TRP A 115 14.36 1.73 14.03
CA TRP A 115 13.55 1.21 12.91
C TRP A 115 12.12 1.74 12.95
N ALA A 116 11.58 1.97 14.15
CA ALA A 116 10.29 2.64 14.30
C ALA A 116 10.35 4.08 13.76
N TRP A 117 11.48 4.77 13.96
CA TRP A 117 11.68 6.11 13.41
C TRP A 117 11.77 6.10 11.88
N PHE A 118 12.50 5.17 11.28
CA PHE A 118 12.51 5.00 9.82
C PHE A 118 11.11 4.74 9.25
N GLY A 119 10.32 3.90 9.92
CA GLY A 119 8.91 3.68 9.57
C GLY A 119 8.10 4.98 9.62
N ALA A 120 8.27 5.78 10.68
CA ALA A 120 7.55 7.04 10.84
C ALA A 120 7.91 8.07 9.76
N VAL A 121 9.18 8.16 9.34
CA VAL A 121 9.61 9.06 8.25
C VAL A 121 9.17 8.56 6.87
N SER A 122 9.09 7.23 6.70
CA SER A 122 8.67 6.65 5.41
C SER A 122 7.23 7.00 5.04
N TYR A 123 6.36 7.27 6.02
CA TYR A 123 4.96 7.62 5.77
C TYR A 123 4.79 8.99 5.09
N PRO A 124 5.32 10.12 5.64
CA PRO A 124 5.31 11.40 4.92
C PRO A 124 6.05 11.35 3.59
N LEU A 125 7.17 10.62 3.53
CA LEU A 125 7.93 10.48 2.29
C LEU A 125 7.07 9.83 1.19
N TYR A 126 6.36 8.75 1.52
CA TYR A 126 5.45 8.09 0.57
C TYR A 126 4.37 9.06 0.04
N LEU A 127 3.80 9.90 0.89
CA LEU A 127 2.74 10.83 0.49
C LEU A 127 3.22 11.94 -0.46
N ILE A 128 4.46 12.41 -0.30
CA ILE A 128 4.93 13.63 -0.97
C ILE A 128 5.91 13.35 -2.11
N HIS A 129 6.59 12.19 -2.13
CA HIS A 129 7.72 11.93 -3.03
C HIS A 129 7.36 12.15 -4.51
N GLN A 130 6.16 11.71 -4.93
CA GLN A 130 5.73 11.81 -6.31
C GLN A 130 5.44 13.26 -6.73
N ASN A 131 4.71 14.02 -5.90
CA ASN A 131 4.36 15.41 -6.21
C ASN A 131 5.59 16.33 -6.18
N VAL A 132 6.46 16.16 -5.18
CA VAL A 132 7.71 16.93 -5.07
C VAL A 132 8.64 16.58 -6.23
N GLY A 133 8.74 15.30 -6.59
CA GLY A 133 9.50 14.84 -7.74
C GLY A 133 9.04 15.54 -9.03
N TYR A 134 7.74 15.47 -9.35
CA TYR A 134 7.21 16.13 -10.54
C TYR A 134 7.42 17.64 -10.54
N MET A 135 7.24 18.31 -9.40
CA MET A 135 7.45 19.74 -9.29
C MET A 135 8.90 20.11 -9.59
N LEU A 136 9.89 19.41 -9.02
CA LEU A 136 11.29 19.67 -9.30
C LEU A 136 11.65 19.36 -10.75
N PHE A 137 11.22 18.21 -11.30
CA PHE A 137 11.52 17.85 -12.69
C PHE A 137 10.93 18.84 -13.69
N ASN A 138 9.74 19.40 -13.41
CA ASN A 138 9.13 20.41 -14.27
C ASN A 138 9.78 21.81 -14.15
N LEU A 139 10.48 22.09 -13.04
CA LEU A 139 11.16 23.36 -12.82
C LEU A 139 12.60 23.36 -13.38
N THR A 140 13.19 22.19 -13.60
CA THR A 140 14.54 22.07 -14.15
C THR A 140 14.54 21.96 -15.66
N ASP A 141 15.31 22.82 -16.31
CA ASP A 141 15.58 22.71 -17.75
C ASP A 141 16.29 21.39 -18.10
N ALA A 142 15.99 20.87 -19.29
CA ALA A 142 16.52 19.60 -19.82
C ALA A 142 18.05 19.56 -19.98
N THR A 143 18.77 20.65 -19.69
CA THR A 143 20.23 20.76 -19.76
C THR A 143 20.94 20.39 -18.46
N ALA A 144 20.21 20.11 -17.38
CA ALA A 144 20.79 19.69 -16.11
C ALA A 144 21.33 18.25 -16.20
N ASN A 145 22.49 17.99 -15.58
CA ASN A 145 23.03 16.64 -15.49
C ASN A 145 22.05 15.73 -14.72
N SER A 146 21.59 14.67 -15.38
CA SER A 146 20.55 13.77 -14.87
C SER A 146 20.90 13.13 -13.53
N ASP A 147 22.17 12.83 -13.29
CA ASP A 147 22.62 12.20 -12.03
C ASP A 147 22.53 13.19 -10.86
N VAL A 148 22.95 14.44 -11.10
CA VAL A 148 22.88 15.51 -10.09
C VAL A 148 21.43 15.84 -9.76
N LEU A 149 20.58 15.90 -10.79
CA LEU A 149 19.15 16.14 -10.63
C LEU A 149 18.50 15.03 -9.80
N PHE A 150 18.77 13.76 -10.14
CA PHE A 150 18.24 12.60 -9.43
C PHE A 150 18.56 12.64 -7.93
N TRP A 151 19.84 12.81 -7.58
CA TRP A 151 20.25 12.87 -6.17
C TRP A 151 19.70 14.11 -5.44
N SER A 152 19.59 15.25 -6.13
CA SER A 152 19.00 16.47 -5.56
C SER A 152 17.51 16.30 -5.23
N VAL A 153 16.75 15.65 -6.12
CA VAL A 153 15.32 15.37 -5.91
C VAL A 153 15.12 14.43 -4.74
N ILE A 154 15.93 13.38 -4.62
CA ILE A 154 15.88 12.46 -3.48
C ILE A 154 16.16 13.21 -2.17
N ALA A 155 17.23 14.01 -2.14
CA ALA A 155 17.58 14.78 -0.95
C ALA A 155 16.48 15.77 -0.55
N ALA A 156 15.89 16.47 -1.53
CA ALA A 156 14.79 17.41 -1.30
C ALA A 156 13.53 16.71 -0.79
N ALA A 157 13.16 15.56 -1.37
CA ALA A 157 12.00 14.77 -0.95
C ALA A 157 12.17 14.27 0.50
N ILE A 158 13.35 13.77 0.86
CA ILE A 158 13.65 13.33 2.24
C ILE A 158 13.61 14.51 3.21
N ALA A 159 14.23 15.65 2.86
CA ALA A 159 14.22 16.84 3.70
C ALA A 159 12.80 17.36 3.94
N PHE A 160 11.97 17.40 2.90
CA PHE A 160 10.57 17.80 3.01
C PHE A 160 9.77 16.80 3.84
N ALA A 161 10.02 15.49 3.69
CA ALA A 161 9.37 14.45 4.48
C ALA A 161 9.69 14.57 5.97
N LEU A 162 10.95 14.84 6.31
CA LEU A 162 11.38 15.09 7.67
C LEU A 162 10.72 16.35 8.25
N MET A 163 10.61 17.41 7.45
CA MET A 163 9.93 18.63 7.86
C MET A 163 8.45 18.36 8.17
N VAL A 164 7.74 17.65 7.29
CA VAL A 164 6.33 17.26 7.49
C VAL A 164 6.18 16.36 8.71
N HIS A 165 7.07 15.37 8.87
CA HIS A 165 7.07 14.45 10.01
C HIS A 165 7.18 15.21 11.34
N VAL A 166 8.12 16.15 11.45
CA VAL A 166 8.37 16.89 12.68
C VAL A 166 7.32 17.99 12.92
N ALA A 167 6.92 18.72 11.87
CA ALA A 167 6.07 19.90 11.98
C ALA A 167 4.56 19.61 11.96
N VAL A 168 4.13 18.50 11.34
CA VAL A 168 2.70 18.17 11.19
C VAL A 168 2.38 16.87 11.90
N GLU A 169 3.07 15.78 11.56
CA GLU A 169 2.70 14.46 12.06
C GLU A 169 2.89 14.33 13.57
N LYS A 170 4.06 14.71 14.09
CA LYS A 170 4.35 14.66 15.54
C LYS A 170 3.39 15.49 16.41
N PRO A 171 3.08 16.76 16.09
CA PRO A 171 2.16 17.57 16.90
C PRO A 171 0.71 17.14 16.74
N LEU A 172 0.29 16.65 15.56
CA LEU A 172 -1.11 16.28 15.30
C LEU A 172 -1.46 14.85 15.76
N ALA A 173 -0.48 13.94 15.82
CA ALA A 173 -0.68 12.57 16.28
C ALA A 173 -1.14 12.48 17.75
N ARG A 174 -0.65 13.37 18.61
CA ARG A 174 -1.02 13.42 20.04
C ARG A 174 -2.51 13.74 20.27
N PRO A 175 -3.06 14.88 19.79
CA PRO A 175 -4.46 15.22 20.00
C PRO A 175 -5.40 14.23 19.31
N LEU A 176 -5.03 13.75 18.11
CA LEU A 176 -5.86 12.78 17.38
C LEU A 176 -6.00 11.46 18.13
N ARG A 177 -4.89 10.92 18.66
CA ARG A 177 -4.92 9.70 19.48
C ARG A 177 -5.77 9.87 20.72
N SER A 178 -5.64 11.01 21.41
CA SER A 178 -6.45 11.31 22.59
C SER A 178 -7.94 11.44 22.26
N GLY A 179 -8.28 12.09 21.14
CA GLY A 179 -9.67 12.23 20.68
C GLY A 179 -10.32 10.89 20.33
N ILE A 180 -9.58 9.99 19.64
CA ILE A 180 -10.07 8.65 19.28
C ILE A 180 -10.30 7.79 20.53
N VAL A 181 -9.37 7.82 21.50
CA VAL A 181 -9.53 7.06 22.75
C VAL A 181 -10.72 7.57 23.56
N LEU A 182 -10.87 8.89 23.69
CA LEU A 182 -12.02 9.50 24.36
C LEU A 182 -13.35 9.16 23.68
N GLY A 183 -13.39 9.16 22.35
CA GLY A 183 -14.58 8.77 21.59
C GLY A 183 -14.93 7.29 21.75
N LEU A 184 -13.93 6.41 21.75
CA LEU A 184 -14.11 4.97 21.99
C LEU A 184 -14.60 4.71 23.41
N ASP A 185 -14.04 5.37 24.42
CA ASP A 185 -14.46 5.23 25.81
C ASP A 185 -15.90 5.74 26.01
N ALA A 186 -16.27 6.84 25.35
CA ALA A 186 -17.64 7.35 25.38
C ALA A 186 -18.64 6.36 24.75
N LEU A 187 -18.29 5.78 23.60
CA LEU A 187 -19.13 4.77 22.93
C LEU A 187 -19.23 3.48 23.75
N HIS A 188 -18.14 3.03 24.35
CA HIS A 188 -18.11 1.84 25.20
C HIS A 188 -18.99 2.02 26.43
N ASN A 189 -18.86 3.15 27.12
CA ASN A 189 -19.66 3.48 28.29
C ASN A 189 -21.15 3.62 27.93
N TRP A 190 -21.48 4.26 26.81
CA TRP A 190 -22.84 4.34 26.30
C TRP A 190 -23.45 2.95 26.04
N ALA A 191 -22.71 2.06 25.35
CA ALA A 191 -23.16 0.70 25.07
C ALA A 191 -23.42 -0.11 26.36
N LEU A 192 -22.55 0.02 27.37
CA LEU A 192 -22.73 -0.63 28.67
C LEU A 192 -23.96 -0.11 29.43
N THR A 193 -24.21 1.21 29.40
CA THR A 193 -25.40 1.79 30.05
C THR A 193 -26.70 1.37 29.37
N ALA A 194 -26.73 1.31 28.03
CA ALA A 194 -27.88 0.84 27.25
C ALA A 194 -28.18 -0.66 27.47
N GLN A 195 -27.15 -1.48 27.67
CA GLN A 195 -27.33 -2.90 28.00
C GLN A 195 -27.87 -3.10 29.44
N ARG A 196 -27.44 -2.24 30.37
CA ARG A 196 -27.84 -2.33 31.79
C ARG A 196 -29.28 -1.87 32.05
N SER A 197 -29.81 -0.95 31.25
CA SER A 197 -31.24 -0.58 31.30
C SER A 197 -32.14 -1.69 30.75
N ARG A 198 -31.66 -2.43 29.74
CA ARG A 198 -32.37 -3.56 29.12
C ARG A 198 -32.48 -4.80 30.02
N MET A 199 -31.54 -5.02 30.95
CA MET A 199 -31.59 -6.15 31.90
C MET A 199 -32.37 -5.85 33.19
N ARG A 200 -32.89 -4.64 33.36
CA ARG A 200 -33.68 -4.22 34.53
C ARG A 200 -35.19 -4.15 34.26
N GLN A 201 -35.62 -4.47 33.04
CA GLN A 201 -37.01 -4.71 32.64
C GLN A 201 -37.23 -6.21 32.52
#